data_AF-A0A933X458-F1
#
_entry.id   AF-A0A933X458-F1
#
_cell.length_a   1.000
_cell.length_b   1.000
_cell.length_c   1.000
_cell.angle_alpha   90.00
_cell.angle_beta   90.00
_cell.angle_gamma   90.00
#
_symmetry.space_group_name_H-M   'P 1'
#
loop_
_entity.id
_entity.type
_entity.pdbx_description
1 polymer ?
#
loop_
_entity_poly.entity_id
_entity_poly.type
_entity_poly.pdbx_seq_one_letter_code
_entity_poly.pdbx_strand_id
1 'polypeptide(L)'
;MFIDEQEKLLWWYRNLSRVDYSIQGWKKHKVYPDFIFSEAGAKKRNNYSKVFVVETKGLHLKNEDTDYKRSVLELCNKLGKEKDWGELKLEFDKQRFEFHVISEEEWRARISALLI
;
A
#
# COMPACT_ATOMS: atom_id res chain seq x y z
N MET A 1 0.70 9.32 -15.52
CA MET A 1 -0.51 8.81 -14.83
C MET A 1 -0.78 9.75 -13.65
N PHE A 2 -2.01 9.84 -13.12
CA PHE A 2 -2.32 10.76 -12.00
C PHE A 2 -1.35 10.67 -10.80
N ILE A 3 -0.81 9.49 -10.51
CA ILE A 3 0.17 9.29 -9.43
C ILE A 3 1.48 10.05 -9.71
N ASP A 4 1.95 10.11 -10.96
CA ASP A 4 3.18 10.81 -11.34
C ASP A 4 3.14 12.33 -11.04
N GLU A 5 1.94 12.89 -10.88
CA GLU A 5 1.72 14.33 -10.67
C GLU A 5 1.83 14.74 -9.19
N GLN A 6 2.05 13.79 -8.26
CA GLN A 6 2.08 14.06 -6.82
C GLN A 6 3.47 14.56 -6.39
N GLU A 7 3.54 15.76 -5.80
CA GLU A 7 4.81 16.44 -5.46
C GLU A 7 5.71 15.63 -4.51
N LYS A 8 5.13 14.98 -3.50
CA LYS A 8 5.87 14.17 -2.53
C LYS A 8 6.16 12.74 -2.98
N LEU A 9 5.81 12.37 -4.21
CA LEU A 9 6.07 11.04 -4.72
C LEU A 9 7.56 10.85 -4.98
N LEU A 10 8.15 9.77 -4.46
CA LEU A 10 9.51 9.37 -4.84
C LEU A 10 9.48 8.37 -6.01
N TRP A 11 8.68 7.32 -5.89
CA TRP A 11 8.45 6.33 -6.93
C TRP A 11 7.09 5.67 -6.74
N TRP A 12 6.56 5.10 -7.82
CA TRP A 12 5.37 4.27 -7.78
C TRP A 12 5.52 3.08 -8.72
N TYR A 13 4.69 2.07 -8.48
CA TYR A 13 4.65 0.84 -9.22
C TYR A 13 3.20 0.39 -9.38
N ARG A 14 2.81 0.04 -10.62
CA ARG A 14 1.55 -0.64 -10.90
C ARG A 14 1.79 -2.14 -10.86
N ASN A 15 1.10 -2.80 -9.94
CA ASN A 15 1.24 -4.24 -9.73
C ASN A 15 0.31 -5.01 -10.68
N LEU A 16 0.83 -6.04 -11.36
CA LEU A 16 0.03 -6.92 -12.20
C LEU A 16 -0.44 -8.14 -11.40
N SER A 17 -1.76 -8.30 -11.31
CA SER A 17 -2.38 -9.41 -10.60
C SER A 17 -1.90 -10.77 -11.13
N ARG A 18 -1.56 -11.68 -10.21
CA ARG A 18 -1.03 -13.04 -10.46
C ARG A 18 0.34 -13.12 -11.12
N VAL A 19 1.01 -12.00 -11.34
CA VAL A 19 2.36 -11.96 -11.92
C VAL A 19 3.36 -11.42 -10.90
N ASP A 20 3.03 -10.28 -10.29
CA ASP A 20 3.96 -9.50 -9.50
C ASP A 20 3.76 -9.73 -7.99
N TYR A 21 3.82 -8.65 -7.19
CA TYR A 21 3.72 -8.70 -5.74
C TYR A 21 2.35 -9.19 -5.27
N SER A 22 2.37 -10.02 -4.22
CA SER A 22 1.16 -10.60 -3.64
C SER A 22 1.30 -10.80 -2.15
N ILE A 23 0.16 -10.71 -1.46
CA ILE A 23 0.06 -10.95 -0.02
C ILE A 23 -0.74 -12.24 0.19
N GLN A 24 -0.12 -13.20 0.86
CA GLN A 24 -0.77 -14.43 1.27
C GLN A 24 -1.44 -14.23 2.64
N GLY A 25 -2.77 -14.13 2.65
CA GLY A 25 -3.56 -14.20 3.88
C GLY A 25 -3.91 -15.64 4.27
N TRP A 26 -4.98 -15.81 5.05
CA TRP A 26 -5.46 -17.12 5.53
C TRP A 26 -6.41 -17.85 4.56
N LYS A 27 -6.85 -17.23 3.45
CA LYS A 27 -7.61 -17.92 2.40
C LYS A 27 -6.69 -18.38 1.27
N LYS A 28 -7.16 -19.37 0.49
CA LYS A 28 -6.45 -19.94 -0.67
C LYS A 28 -6.01 -18.90 -1.69
N HIS A 29 -6.84 -17.88 -1.94
CA HIS A 29 -6.53 -16.83 -2.91
C HIS A 29 -5.73 -15.69 -2.26
N LYS A 30 -4.65 -15.28 -2.95
CA LYS A 30 -3.79 -14.16 -2.56
C LYS A 30 -4.44 -12.82 -2.87
N VAL A 31 -4.03 -11.79 -2.13
CA VAL A 31 -4.35 -10.39 -2.40
C VAL A 31 -3.27 -9.82 -3.32
N TYR A 32 -3.68 -9.08 -4.35
CA TYR A 32 -2.79 -8.44 -5.32
C TYR A 32 -3.14 -6.95 -5.38
N PRO A 33 -2.59 -6.13 -4.47
CA PRO A 33 -2.84 -4.68 -4.43
C PRO A 33 -2.47 -4.06 -5.77
N ASP A 34 -3.24 -3.08 -6.27
CA ASP A 34 -3.03 -2.47 -7.58
C ASP A 34 -1.81 -1.56 -7.66
N PHE A 35 -1.54 -0.81 -6.59
CA PHE A 35 -0.47 0.19 -6.56
C PHE A 35 0.43 0.05 -5.34
N ILE A 36 1.71 0.30 -5.55
CA ILE A 36 2.69 0.51 -4.48
C ILE A 36 3.37 1.83 -4.76
N PHE A 37 3.42 2.73 -3.79
CA PHE A 37 4.09 4.02 -3.97
C PHE A 37 4.73 4.50 -2.68
N SER A 38 5.69 5.41 -2.79
CA SER A 38 6.43 5.91 -1.66
C SER A 38 6.37 7.43 -1.53
N GLU A 39 6.39 7.88 -0.28
CA GLU A 39 6.62 9.27 0.08
C GLU A 39 8.12 9.56 0.12
N ALA A 40 8.54 10.64 -0.54
CA ALA A 40 9.91 11.14 -0.47
C ALA A 40 10.27 11.55 0.96
N GLY A 41 11.39 11.04 1.46
CA GLY A 41 11.89 11.33 2.79
C GLY A 41 12.48 12.74 2.89
N ALA A 42 12.21 13.43 3.99
CA ALA A 42 12.56 14.84 4.21
C ALA A 42 14.06 15.20 4.13
N LYS A 43 14.99 14.22 4.19
CA LYS A 43 16.43 14.49 4.39
C LYS A 43 17.34 14.10 3.22
N LYS A 44 16.91 13.23 2.30
CA LYS A 44 17.74 12.78 1.17
C LYS A 44 16.87 12.45 -0.03
N ARG A 45 17.32 12.86 -1.22
CA ARG A 45 16.63 12.68 -2.51
C ARG A 45 16.30 11.22 -2.87
N ASN A 46 17.00 10.25 -2.28
CA ASN A 46 16.79 8.81 -2.52
C ASN A 46 16.31 8.03 -1.28
N ASN A 47 15.86 8.72 -0.23
CA ASN A 47 15.30 8.06 0.94
C ASN A 47 13.77 8.18 0.93
N TYR A 48 13.06 7.17 1.39
CA TYR A 48 11.62 7.20 1.58
C TYR A 48 11.26 6.96 3.05
N SER A 49 10.24 7.66 3.53
CA SER A 49 9.73 7.55 4.90
C SER A 49 8.60 6.52 5.00
N LYS A 50 7.75 6.48 3.98
CA LYS A 50 6.55 5.66 3.94
C LYS A 50 6.39 4.96 2.60
N VAL A 51 5.88 3.74 2.64
CA VAL A 51 5.42 2.98 1.47
C VAL A 51 3.94 2.69 1.67
N PHE A 52 3.15 3.02 0.67
CA PHE A 52 1.73 2.74 0.61
C PHE A 52 1.49 1.56 -0.33
N VAL A 53 0.68 0.61 0.12
CA VAL A 53 0.25 -0.56 -0.65
C VAL A 53 -1.27 -0.49 -0.78
N VAL A 54 -1.76 -0.30 -1.99
CA VAL A 54 -3.13 0.13 -2.24
C VAL A 54 -3.84 -0.85 -3.16
N GLU A 55 -4.95 -1.40 -2.69
CA GLU A 55 -5.96 -2.09 -3.50
C GLU A 55 -7.08 -1.11 -3.83
N THR A 56 -7.43 -1.00 -5.12
CA THR A 56 -8.58 -0.25 -5.60
C THR A 56 -9.77 -1.19 -5.83
N LYS A 57 -10.98 -0.71 -5.51
CA LYS A 57 -12.22 -1.48 -5.72
C LYS A 57 -13.34 -0.56 -6.19
N GLY A 58 -14.01 -0.89 -7.29
CA GLY A 58 -15.25 -0.19 -7.67
C GLY A 58 -16.33 -0.23 -6.58
N LEU A 59 -17.10 0.85 -6.44
CA LEU A 59 -18.09 1.04 -5.36
C LEU A 59 -19.11 -0.10 -5.25
N HIS A 60 -19.48 -0.69 -6.39
CA HIS A 60 -20.45 -1.78 -6.51
C HIS A 60 -19.90 -3.15 -6.09
N LEU A 61 -18.61 -3.26 -5.79
CA LEU A 61 -17.94 -4.52 -5.43
C LEU A 61 -17.85 -4.75 -3.92
N LYS A 62 -18.82 -4.25 -3.14
CA LYS A 62 -18.95 -4.64 -1.72
C LYS A 62 -19.42 -6.10 -1.63
N ASN A 63 -18.49 -6.99 -1.37
CA ASN A 63 -18.71 -8.43 -1.24
C ASN A 63 -17.68 -9.04 -0.28
N GLU A 64 -17.82 -10.34 -0.01
CA GLU A 64 -16.92 -11.08 0.88
C GLU A 64 -15.44 -11.04 0.44
N ASP A 65 -15.14 -10.88 -0.84
CA ASP A 65 -13.76 -10.73 -1.33
C ASP A 65 -13.18 -9.38 -0.90
N THR A 66 -13.95 -8.29 -1.06
CA THR A 66 -13.54 -6.95 -0.64
C THR A 66 -13.36 -6.87 0.88
N ASP A 67 -14.25 -7.49 1.66
CA ASP A 67 -14.10 -7.54 3.11
C ASP A 67 -12.90 -8.39 3.54
N TYR A 68 -12.66 -9.53 2.88
CA TYR A 68 -11.46 -10.32 3.13
C TYR A 68 -10.17 -9.54 2.84
N LYS A 69 -10.09 -8.88 1.68
CA LYS A 69 -8.92 -8.04 1.32
C LYS A 69 -8.70 -6.95 2.36
N ARG A 70 -9.78 -6.28 2.80
CA ARG A 70 -9.70 -5.26 3.85
C ARG A 70 -9.13 -5.85 5.15
N SER A 71 -9.65 -6.98 5.63
CA SER A 71 -9.15 -7.61 6.85
C SER A 71 -7.68 -8.02 6.77
N VAL A 72 -7.22 -8.52 5.61
CA VAL A 72 -5.80 -8.87 5.41
C VAL A 72 -4.92 -7.62 5.47
N LEU A 73 -5.30 -6.54 4.78
CA LEU A 73 -4.52 -5.30 4.75
C LEU A 73 -4.52 -4.57 6.12
N GLU A 74 -5.65 -4.58 6.83
CA GLU A 74 -5.75 -4.07 8.20
C GLU A 74 -4.84 -4.85 9.16
N LEU A 75 -4.76 -6.18 9.01
CA LEU A 75 -3.85 -6.99 9.80
C LEU A 75 -2.38 -6.63 9.53
N CYS A 76 -2.01 -6.39 8.27
CA CYS A 76 -0.66 -5.90 7.93
C CYS A 76 -0.35 -4.57 8.63
N ASN A 77 -1.30 -3.62 8.66
CA ASN A 77 -1.13 -2.36 9.36
C ASN A 77 -0.98 -2.53 10.87
N LYS A 78 -1.75 -3.45 11.47
CA LYS A 78 -1.67 -3.73 12.91
C LYS A 78 -0.30 -4.31 13.27
N LEU A 79 0.08 -5.41 12.63
CA LEU A 79 1.32 -6.12 12.95
C LEU A 79 2.56 -5.31 12.56
N GLY A 80 2.51 -4.55 11.46
CA GLY A 80 3.61 -3.69 11.02
C GLY A 80 3.84 -2.45 11.91
N LYS A 81 2.88 -2.09 12.77
CA LYS A 81 3.06 -1.07 13.83
C LYS A 81 3.59 -1.67 15.13
N GLU A 82 3.18 -2.90 15.44
CA GLU A 82 3.59 -3.60 16.66
C GLU A 82 5.04 -4.12 16.59
N LYS A 83 5.59 -4.29 15.38
CA LYS A 83 6.98 -4.72 15.16
C LYS A 83 7.82 -3.63 14.52
N ASP A 84 8.96 -3.35 15.13
CA ASP A 84 10.02 -2.59 14.47
C ASP A 84 10.64 -3.47 13.37
N TRP A 85 10.73 -2.96 12.15
CA TRP A 85 11.26 -3.73 11.02
C TRP A 85 12.76 -4.00 11.15
N GLY A 86 13.47 -3.20 11.94
CA GLY A 86 14.87 -3.42 12.34
C GLY A 86 15.03 -4.61 13.29
N GLU A 87 14.04 -4.91 14.14
CA GLU A 87 14.05 -6.14 14.95
C GLU A 87 13.99 -7.41 14.10
N LEU A 88 13.41 -7.31 12.90
CA LEU A 88 13.39 -8.38 11.92
C LEU A 88 14.70 -8.48 11.11
N LYS A 89 15.72 -7.67 11.45
CA LYS A 89 16.99 -7.54 10.72
C LYS A 89 16.80 -7.24 9.23
N LEU A 90 15.71 -6.57 8.89
CA LEU A 90 15.42 -6.15 7.53
C LEU A 90 16.02 -4.76 7.31
N GLU A 91 16.38 -4.45 6.07
CA GLU A 91 16.97 -3.15 5.67
C GLU A 91 15.99 -1.96 5.78
N PHE A 92 14.84 -2.15 6.46
CA PHE A 92 13.71 -1.22 6.50
C PHE A 92 13.45 -0.61 7.89
N ASP A 93 14.44 -0.61 8.78
CA ASP A 93 14.38 -0.09 10.17
C ASP A 93 13.55 1.20 10.32
N LYS A 94 13.64 2.13 9.35
CA LYS A 94 13.02 3.47 9.46
C LYS A 94 11.81 3.68 8.57
N GLN A 95 11.47 2.70 7.75
CA GLN A 95 10.43 2.80 6.74
C GLN A 95 9.12 2.26 7.30
N ARG A 96 8.05 3.04 7.14
CA ARG A 96 6.71 2.62 7.55
C ARG A 96 5.93 2.14 6.34
N PHE A 97 5.15 1.07 6.53
CA PHE A 97 4.26 0.54 5.51
C PHE A 97 2.81 0.79 5.91
N GLU A 98 2.01 1.28 4.98
CA GLU A 98 0.58 1.50 5.16
C GLU A 98 -0.21 0.82 4.05
N PHE A 99 -1.15 -0.04 4.42
CA PHE A 99 -1.96 -0.82 3.50
C PHE A 99 -3.38 -0.27 3.46
N HIS A 100 -3.94 -0.08 2.27
CA HIS A 100 -5.27 0.53 2.11
C HIS A 100 -6.10 -0.21 1.07
N VAL A 101 -7.40 -0.37 1.34
CA VAL A 101 -8.42 -0.63 0.32
C VAL A 101 -9.16 0.69 0.08
N ILE A 102 -9.13 1.21 -1.14
CA ILE A 102 -9.78 2.47 -1.51
C ILE A 102 -10.73 2.26 -2.69
N SER A 103 -11.74 3.12 -2.83
CA SER A 103 -12.66 3.01 -3.95
C SER A 103 -12.04 3.55 -5.25
N GLU A 104 -12.41 2.99 -6.40
CA GLU A 104 -11.97 3.49 -7.72
C GLU A 104 -12.50 4.88 -8.05
N GLU A 105 -13.51 5.37 -7.35
CA GLU A 105 -14.05 6.71 -7.51
C GLU A 105 -13.24 7.73 -6.71
N GLU A 106 -12.72 7.33 -5.56
CA GLU A 106 -12.01 8.22 -4.63
C GLU A 106 -10.49 8.08 -4.70
N TRP A 107 -9.98 7.09 -5.43
CA TRP A 107 -8.56 6.71 -5.35
C TRP A 107 -7.60 7.88 -5.59
N ARG A 108 -7.93 8.77 -6.53
CA ARG A 108 -7.14 9.97 -6.81
C ARG A 108 -7.06 10.89 -5.60
N ALA A 109 -8.22 11.25 -5.04
CA ALA A 109 -8.31 12.10 -3.87
C ALA A 109 -7.60 11.47 -2.65
N ARG A 110 -7.74 10.15 -2.47
CA ARG A 110 -7.10 9.41 -1.38
C ARG A 110 -5.58 9.33 -1.56
N ILE A 111 -5.08 9.06 -2.76
CA ILE A 111 -3.63 9.06 -3.04
C ILE A 111 -3.05 10.46 -2.78
N SER A 112 -3.69 11.52 -3.27
CA SER A 112 -3.23 12.87 -2.98
C SER A 112 -3.19 13.13 -1.48
N ALA A 113 -4.24 12.76 -0.74
CA ALA A 113 -4.30 12.93 0.71
C ALA A 113 -3.22 12.15 1.49
N LEU A 114 -2.80 10.98 0.98
CA LEU A 114 -1.73 10.17 1.58
C LEU A 114 -0.33 10.78 1.33
N LEU A 115 -0.19 11.59 0.28
CA LEU A 115 1.05 12.24 -0.15
C LEU A 115 1.08 13.74 0.17
N ILE A 116 0.28 14.21 1.14
CA ILE A 116 0.26 15.61 1.64
C ILE A 116 1.44 15.92 2.55
#